data_AF-A0A380DPY7-F1
#
_entry.id   AF-A0A380DPY7-F1
#
_cell.length_a   1.000
_cell.length_b   1.000
_cell.length_c   1.000
_cell.angle_alpha   90.00
_cell.angle_beta   90.00
_cell.angle_gamma   90.00
#
_symmetry.space_group_name_H-M   'P 1'
#
loop_
_entity.id
_entity.type
_entity.pdbx_description
1 polymer ?
#
loop_
_entity_poly.entity_id
_entity_poly.type
_entity_poly.pdbx_seq_one_letter_code
_entity_poly.pdbx_strand_id
1 'polypeptide(L)'
;MVDIGALFRKGPGDVVSIDDQLAFMTQVADQRTAEANGADYGITGYVPEEIDDSMPENSTMVQGHDYYLTERGQHKNAPNKLLLRSFSEVLTFAPFTYIDELLTQPFLAIAGTEADTIEYSVDAVEKAAGDNNELYKIEGASHVDLYDIPEYVNQVLPKLESFYKETL
;
A
#
# COMPACT_ATOMS: atom_id res chain seq x y z
N MET A 1 -2.56 4.58 5.02
CA MET A 1 -3.07 4.50 3.63
C MET A 1 -1.89 4.31 2.68
N VAL A 2 -2.14 3.85 1.45
CA VAL A 2 -1.10 3.65 0.42
C VAL A 2 -1.59 4.15 -0.94
N ASP A 3 -0.80 4.97 -1.62
CA ASP A 3 -0.92 5.14 -3.07
C ASP A 3 -0.15 3.99 -3.75
N ILE A 4 -0.89 2.97 -4.19
CA ILE A 4 -0.28 1.76 -4.74
C ILE A 4 0.45 2.02 -6.06
N GLY A 5 -0.01 3.00 -6.84
CA GLY A 5 0.67 3.37 -8.08
C GLY A 5 1.99 4.06 -7.80
N ALA A 6 2.01 4.99 -6.83
CA ALA A 6 3.25 5.61 -6.37
C ALA A 6 4.20 4.58 -5.73
N LEU A 7 3.68 3.65 -4.92
CA LEU A 7 4.50 2.59 -4.31
C LEU A 7 5.24 1.77 -5.36
N PHE A 8 4.59 1.33 -6.44
CA PHE A 8 5.26 0.53 -7.47
C PHE A 8 6.07 1.36 -8.46
N ARG A 9 5.71 2.62 -8.72
CA ARG A 9 6.52 3.50 -9.57
C ARG A 9 7.79 3.94 -8.87
N LYS A 10 7.69 4.34 -7.60
CA LYS A 10 8.73 5.08 -6.90
C LYS A 10 9.36 4.34 -5.73
N GLY A 11 8.66 3.37 -5.15
CA GLY A 11 9.03 2.76 -3.87
C GLY A 11 8.91 3.74 -2.69
N PRO A 12 8.95 3.26 -1.45
CA PRO A 12 9.07 4.12 -0.29
C PRO A 12 10.34 5.01 -0.40
N GLY A 13 10.19 6.32 -0.23
CA GLY A 13 11.31 7.27 -0.31
C GLY A 13 11.81 7.55 -1.73
N ASP A 14 11.01 7.27 -2.77
CA ASP A 14 11.30 7.61 -4.17
C ASP A 14 12.62 7.00 -4.71
N VAL A 15 12.93 5.77 -4.30
CA VAL A 15 14.19 5.06 -4.63
C VAL A 15 14.21 4.33 -5.98
N VAL A 16 13.05 4.09 -6.60
CA VAL A 16 12.95 3.38 -7.89
C VAL A 16 13.19 4.32 -9.07
N SER A 17 14.20 4.01 -9.89
CA SER A 17 14.57 4.86 -11.02
C SER A 17 13.56 4.79 -12.18
N ILE A 18 13.57 5.80 -13.06
CA ILE A 18 12.74 5.77 -14.28
C ILE A 18 13.14 4.62 -15.22
N ASP A 19 14.42 4.26 -15.25
CA ASP A 19 14.92 3.16 -16.07
C ASP A 19 14.36 1.82 -15.56
N ASP A 20 14.31 1.62 -14.24
CA ASP A 20 13.70 0.44 -13.62
C ASP A 20 12.20 0.37 -13.88
N GLN A 21 11.49 1.52 -13.78
CA GLN A 21 10.07 1.61 -14.12
C GLN A 21 9.81 1.22 -15.58
N LEU A 22 10.60 1.74 -16.52
CA LEU A 22 10.46 1.43 -17.95
C LEU A 22 10.81 -0.01 -18.27
N ALA A 23 11.84 -0.57 -17.62
CA ALA A 23 12.19 -1.97 -17.74
C ALA A 23 11.03 -2.88 -17.26
N PHE A 24 10.44 -2.56 -16.11
CA PHE A 24 9.29 -3.29 -15.59
C PHE A 24 8.05 -3.16 -16.51
N MET A 25 7.77 -1.96 -17.03
CA MET A 25 6.69 -1.77 -18.02
C MET A 25 6.92 -2.59 -19.30
N THR A 26 8.17 -2.71 -19.75
CA THR A 26 8.53 -3.53 -20.91
C THR A 26 8.26 -5.01 -20.62
N GLN A 27 8.67 -5.51 -19.45
CA GLN A 27 8.37 -6.87 -19.02
C GLN A 27 6.86 -7.16 -18.99
N VAL A 28 6.07 -6.23 -18.45
CA VAL A 28 4.60 -6.34 -18.43
C VAL A 28 4.02 -6.35 -19.85
N ALA A 29 4.53 -5.51 -20.76
CA ALA A 29 4.09 -5.45 -22.16
C ALA A 29 4.42 -6.73 -22.94
N ASP A 30 5.63 -7.28 -22.73
CA ASP A 30 6.07 -8.53 -23.35
C ASP A 30 5.21 -9.70 -22.89
N GLN A 31 4.94 -9.81 -21.58
CA GLN A 31 4.07 -10.84 -21.04
C GLN A 31 2.64 -10.74 -21.61
N ARG A 32 2.09 -9.52 -21.69
CA ARG A 32 0.77 -9.30 -22.32
C ARG A 32 0.72 -9.76 -23.77
N THR A 33 1.78 -9.49 -24.52
CA THR A 33 1.91 -9.92 -25.92
C THR A 33 2.03 -11.44 -26.03
N ALA A 34 2.78 -12.08 -25.15
CA ALA A 34 2.90 -13.54 -25.09
C ALA A 34 1.55 -14.20 -24.79
N GLU A 35 0.81 -13.71 -23.78
CA GLU A 35 -0.53 -14.21 -23.42
C GLU A 35 -1.52 -14.06 -24.59
N ALA A 36 -1.49 -12.93 -25.29
CA ALA A 36 -2.32 -12.71 -26.48
C ALA A 36 -2.01 -13.69 -27.62
N ASN A 37 -0.78 -14.21 -27.68
CA ASN A 37 -0.34 -15.22 -28.63
C ASN A 37 -0.48 -16.67 -28.12
N GLY A 38 -1.15 -16.88 -26.99
CA GLY A 38 -1.48 -18.21 -26.46
C GLY A 38 -0.49 -18.77 -25.44
N ALA A 39 0.43 -17.97 -24.90
CA ALA A 39 1.24 -18.36 -23.75
C ALA A 39 0.41 -18.39 -22.46
N ASP A 40 0.94 -19.09 -21.44
CA ASP A 40 0.36 -19.11 -20.10
C ASP A 40 0.40 -17.71 -19.43
N TYR A 41 -0.51 -17.50 -18.47
CA TYR A 41 -0.55 -16.26 -17.70
C TYR A 41 0.70 -16.08 -16.83
N GLY A 42 1.29 -14.88 -16.91
CA GLY A 42 2.37 -14.49 -16.01
C GLY A 42 1.82 -14.27 -14.61
N ILE A 43 2.38 -14.94 -13.61
CA ILE A 43 2.01 -14.80 -12.20
C ILE A 43 3.17 -14.21 -11.42
N THR A 44 2.87 -13.27 -10.52
CA THR A 44 3.83 -12.68 -9.59
C THR A 44 3.24 -12.60 -8.18
N GLY A 45 4.10 -12.52 -7.17
CA GLY A 45 3.72 -12.16 -5.80
C GLY A 45 3.40 -10.68 -5.65
N TYR A 46 2.59 -10.35 -4.63
CA TYR A 46 2.40 -8.97 -4.16
C TYR A 46 3.49 -8.59 -3.16
N VAL A 47 3.73 -9.45 -2.15
CA VAL A 47 4.89 -9.37 -1.26
C VAL A 47 6.00 -10.29 -1.78
N PRO A 48 7.29 -10.00 -1.48
CA PRO A 48 8.38 -10.89 -1.82
C PRO A 48 8.16 -12.29 -1.26
N GLU A 49 8.56 -13.33 -2.00
CA GLU A 49 8.54 -14.71 -1.50
C GLU A 49 9.73 -14.99 -0.57
N GLU A 50 10.83 -14.25 -0.75
CA GLU A 50 12.06 -14.36 0.01
C GLU A 50 12.47 -12.97 0.50
N ILE A 51 12.98 -12.91 1.73
CA ILE A 51 13.52 -11.69 2.34
C ILE A 51 15.03 -11.84 2.49
N ASP A 52 15.77 -10.76 2.23
CA ASP A 52 17.20 -10.69 2.42
C ASP A 52 17.61 -9.62 3.42
N ASP A 53 18.86 -9.71 3.91
CA ASP A 53 19.41 -8.83 4.94
C ASP A 53 19.56 -7.36 4.51
N SER A 54 19.36 -7.04 3.21
CA SER A 54 19.38 -5.65 2.72
C SER A 54 18.04 -4.94 2.89
N MET A 55 16.97 -5.69 3.16
CA MET A 55 15.64 -5.13 3.36
C MET A 55 15.45 -4.67 4.82
N PRO A 56 14.97 -3.43 5.07
CA PRO A 56 14.69 -2.98 6.43
C PRO A 56 13.63 -3.86 7.11
N GLU A 57 13.86 -4.28 8.35
CA GLU A 57 12.93 -5.14 9.11
C GLU A 57 11.53 -4.52 9.25
N ASN A 58 11.44 -3.20 9.39
CA ASN A 58 10.20 -2.45 9.50
C ASN A 58 9.57 -2.10 8.14
N SER A 59 10.14 -2.59 7.02
CA SER A 59 9.55 -2.36 5.70
C SER A 59 8.18 -3.04 5.60
N THR A 60 7.23 -2.34 4.97
CA THR A 60 5.92 -2.91 4.66
C THR A 60 6.04 -4.23 3.88
N MET A 61 7.05 -4.40 3.02
CA MET A 61 7.24 -5.62 2.24
C MET A 61 7.77 -6.79 3.07
N VAL A 62 8.70 -6.54 3.99
CA VAL A 62 9.26 -7.56 4.90
C VAL A 62 8.21 -8.05 5.87
N GLN A 63 7.53 -7.12 6.54
CA GLN A 63 6.45 -7.46 7.46
C GLN A 63 5.23 -8.03 6.73
N GLY A 64 4.99 -7.60 5.48
CA GLY A 64 3.96 -8.15 4.63
C GLY A 64 4.23 -9.60 4.26
N HIS A 65 5.48 -9.97 3.96
CA HIS A 65 5.88 -11.37 3.81
C HIS A 65 5.55 -12.17 5.07
N ASP A 66 5.97 -11.70 6.25
CA ASP A 66 5.67 -12.37 7.53
C ASP A 66 4.16 -12.54 7.75
N TYR A 67 3.37 -11.50 7.51
CA TYR A 67 1.92 -11.55 7.70
C TYR A 67 1.22 -12.49 6.71
N TYR A 68 1.47 -12.34 5.40
CA TYR A 68 0.71 -13.05 4.37
C TYR A 68 1.20 -14.46 4.08
N LEU A 69 2.48 -14.76 4.32
CA LEU A 69 3.10 -16.04 3.93
C LEU A 69 3.42 -16.98 5.10
N THR A 70 3.12 -16.58 6.34
CA THR A 70 3.32 -17.40 7.54
C THR A 70 2.02 -17.64 8.31
N GLU A 71 2.08 -18.47 9.37
CA GLU A 71 0.93 -18.72 10.26
C GLU A 71 0.36 -17.46 10.93
N ARG A 72 1.06 -16.32 10.92
CA ARG A 72 0.57 -15.05 11.48
C ARG A 72 -0.74 -14.60 10.83
N GLY A 73 -0.81 -14.58 9.50
CA GLY A 73 -1.95 -14.06 8.75
C GLY A 73 -2.30 -14.83 7.47
N GLN A 74 -1.62 -15.93 7.16
CA GLN A 74 -1.88 -16.69 5.94
C GLN A 74 -3.32 -17.17 5.83
N HIS A 75 -3.85 -17.13 4.61
CA HIS A 75 -5.18 -17.68 4.33
C HIS A 75 -5.24 -18.24 2.90
N LYS A 76 -5.91 -19.39 2.73
CA LYS A 76 -6.02 -20.10 1.43
C LYS A 76 -6.59 -19.27 0.27
N ASN A 77 -7.35 -18.21 0.58
CA ASN A 77 -7.93 -17.31 -0.42
C ASN A 77 -7.06 -16.06 -0.69
N ALA A 78 -5.92 -15.91 -0.02
CA ALA A 78 -4.95 -14.84 -0.23
C ALA A 78 -3.58 -15.45 -0.56
N PRO A 79 -3.43 -16.15 -1.70
CA PRO A 79 -2.27 -17.00 -1.99
C PRO A 79 -1.01 -16.22 -2.43
N ASN A 80 -0.98 -14.90 -2.26
CA ASN A 80 0.07 -14.03 -2.81
C ASN A 80 0.28 -14.23 -4.33
N LYS A 81 -0.80 -14.21 -5.11
CA LYS A 81 -0.74 -14.37 -6.58
C LYS A 81 -1.49 -13.27 -7.29
N LEU A 82 -0.81 -12.61 -8.21
CA LEU A 82 -1.32 -11.58 -9.09
C LEU A 82 -0.96 -11.91 -10.54
N LEU A 83 -1.82 -11.49 -11.46
CA LEU A 83 -1.47 -11.50 -12.88
C LEU A 83 -0.46 -10.39 -13.14
N LEU A 84 0.70 -10.71 -13.71
CA LEU A 84 1.74 -9.73 -14.04
C LEU A 84 1.18 -8.61 -14.93
N ARG A 85 0.28 -8.95 -15.86
CA ARG A 85 -0.37 -7.97 -16.73
C ARG A 85 -1.20 -6.91 -16.01
N SER A 86 -1.62 -7.13 -14.76
CA SER A 86 -2.36 -6.12 -13.98
C SER A 86 -1.50 -4.92 -13.62
N PHE A 87 -0.18 -5.05 -13.62
CA PHE A 87 0.74 -3.96 -13.31
C PHE A 87 0.74 -2.83 -14.34
N SER A 88 0.22 -3.07 -15.55
CA SER A 88 -0.01 -1.96 -16.51
C SER A 88 -0.99 -0.94 -15.94
N GLU A 89 -2.03 -1.40 -15.24
CA GLU A 89 -3.03 -0.53 -14.62
C GLU A 89 -2.49 0.07 -13.33
N VAL A 90 -1.83 -0.73 -12.48
CA VAL A 90 -1.25 -0.29 -11.20
C VAL A 90 -0.27 0.86 -11.41
N LEU A 91 0.65 0.73 -12.38
CA LEU A 91 1.65 1.77 -12.67
C LEU A 91 1.05 3.05 -13.22
N THR A 92 -0.18 3.03 -13.74
CA THR A 92 -0.89 4.23 -14.20
C THR A 92 -1.93 4.73 -13.20
N PHE A 93 -2.14 4.01 -12.10
CA PHE A 93 -3.11 4.38 -11.09
C PHE A 93 -2.59 5.56 -10.25
N ALA A 94 -3.44 6.54 -10.04
CA ALA A 94 -3.16 7.75 -9.27
C ALA A 94 -4.42 8.08 -8.43
N PRO A 95 -4.56 7.47 -7.23
CA PRO A 95 -5.79 7.60 -6.43
C PRO A 95 -6.04 9.03 -5.94
N PHE A 96 -4.99 9.87 -5.84
CA PHE A 96 -5.08 11.21 -5.27
C PHE A 96 -5.18 12.33 -6.31
N THR A 97 -5.38 12.02 -7.60
CA THR A 97 -5.40 13.03 -8.69
C THR A 97 -6.41 14.16 -8.48
N TYR A 98 -7.54 13.89 -7.82
CA TYR A 98 -8.61 14.87 -7.58
C TYR A 98 -9.00 14.98 -6.11
N ILE A 99 -8.09 14.61 -5.19
CA ILE A 99 -8.40 14.58 -3.75
C ILE A 99 -8.70 16.00 -3.20
N ASP A 100 -8.08 17.02 -3.80
CA ASP A 100 -8.24 18.45 -3.53
C ASP A 100 -9.51 19.07 -4.12
N GLU A 101 -10.22 18.33 -4.96
CA GLU A 101 -11.50 18.76 -5.54
C GLU A 101 -12.69 17.92 -5.05
N LEU A 102 -12.50 16.60 -4.89
CA LEU A 102 -13.60 15.65 -4.72
C LEU A 102 -13.75 15.09 -3.30
N LEU A 103 -12.68 15.05 -2.50
CA LEU A 103 -12.75 14.55 -1.12
C LEU A 103 -13.15 15.68 -0.17
N THR A 104 -14.44 15.96 -0.10
CA THR A 104 -15.05 17.05 0.68
C THR A 104 -15.66 16.58 2.01
N GLN A 105 -15.84 15.27 2.16
CA GLN A 105 -16.36 14.62 3.35
C GLN A 105 -15.34 14.70 4.49
N PRO A 106 -15.78 14.63 5.77
CA PRO A 106 -14.87 14.41 6.87
C PRO A 106 -13.94 13.22 6.60
N PHE A 107 -12.65 13.43 6.75
CA PHE A 107 -11.63 12.46 6.40
C PHE A 107 -10.69 12.20 7.59
N LEU A 108 -10.56 10.93 7.98
CA LEU A 108 -9.62 10.50 8.99
C LEU A 108 -8.65 9.49 8.39
N ALA A 109 -7.37 9.81 8.41
CA ALA A 109 -6.29 8.85 8.17
C ALA A 109 -5.66 8.43 9.50
N ILE A 110 -5.42 7.14 9.67
CA ILE A 110 -4.69 6.58 10.82
C ILE A 110 -3.43 5.90 10.29
N ALA A 111 -2.27 6.26 10.83
CA ALA A 111 -0.99 5.74 10.38
C ALA A 111 -0.01 5.57 11.54
N GLY A 112 0.84 4.54 11.45
CA GLY A 112 1.94 4.36 12.40
C GLY A 112 3.11 5.28 12.08
N THR A 113 3.82 5.78 13.10
CA THR A 113 4.95 6.72 12.90
C THR A 113 6.18 6.07 12.26
N GLU A 114 6.34 4.75 12.41
CA GLU A 114 7.44 3.97 11.85
C GLU A 114 7.06 3.30 10.52
N ALA A 115 5.88 3.59 9.97
CA ALA A 115 5.46 3.08 8.68
C ALA A 115 6.19 3.79 7.54
N ASP A 116 6.89 3.02 6.70
CA ASP A 116 7.48 3.49 5.42
C ASP A 116 6.43 3.97 4.39
N THR A 117 5.14 3.89 4.73
CA THR A 117 3.99 4.33 3.92
C THR A 117 3.25 5.53 4.54
N ILE A 118 3.72 6.10 5.65
CA ILE A 118 3.04 7.22 6.34
C ILE A 118 2.85 8.43 5.43
N GLU A 119 3.81 8.67 4.52
CA GLU A 119 3.79 9.81 3.59
C GLU A 119 2.52 9.87 2.74
N TYR A 120 1.95 8.73 2.33
CA TYR A 120 0.69 8.70 1.58
C TYR A 120 -0.50 9.17 2.41
N SER A 121 -0.46 8.96 3.72
CA SER A 121 -1.52 9.40 4.63
C SER A 121 -1.39 10.90 4.93
N VAL A 122 -0.16 11.39 5.05
CA VAL A 122 0.13 12.84 5.17
C VAL A 122 -0.34 13.57 3.91
N ASP A 123 0.11 13.14 2.73
CA ASP A 123 -0.20 13.76 1.44
C ASP A 123 -1.71 13.87 1.22
N ALA A 124 -2.44 12.80 1.54
CA ALA A 124 -3.88 12.80 1.36
C ALA A 124 -4.63 13.71 2.32
N VAL A 125 -4.23 13.77 3.59
CA VAL A 125 -4.87 14.67 4.58
C VAL A 125 -4.58 16.13 4.24
N GLU A 126 -3.36 16.45 3.81
CA GLU A 126 -2.96 17.80 3.42
C GLU A 126 -3.67 18.29 2.16
N LYS A 127 -3.93 17.39 1.21
CA LYS A 127 -4.59 17.74 -0.05
C LYS A 127 -6.11 17.66 -0.01
N ALA A 128 -6.71 16.91 0.90
CA ALA A 128 -8.15 16.72 0.94
C ALA A 128 -8.92 18.06 0.97
N ALA A 129 -9.96 18.17 0.14
CA ALA A 129 -10.72 19.40 -0.06
C ALA A 129 -11.58 19.82 1.14
N GLY A 130 -11.94 18.87 2.01
CA GLY A 130 -12.80 19.10 3.18
C GLY A 130 -12.13 19.93 4.28
N ASP A 131 -12.94 20.51 5.15
CA ASP A 131 -12.45 21.29 6.30
C ASP A 131 -12.24 20.44 7.57
N ASN A 132 -12.61 19.15 7.54
CA ASN A 132 -12.49 18.21 8.65
C ASN A 132 -11.61 17.02 8.26
N ASN A 133 -10.32 17.28 8.06
CA ASN A 133 -9.33 16.27 7.71
C ASN A 133 -8.38 16.08 8.90
N GLU A 134 -8.20 14.84 9.33
CA GLU A 134 -7.36 14.50 10.46
C GLU A 134 -6.37 13.38 10.12
N LEU A 135 -5.12 13.56 10.58
CA LEU A 135 -4.13 12.49 10.63
C LEU A 135 -3.90 12.10 12.09
N TYR A 136 -4.37 10.91 12.47
CA TYR A 136 -4.10 10.33 13.78
C TYR A 136 -2.89 9.38 13.70
N LYS A 137 -1.81 9.73 14.40
CA LYS A 137 -0.56 8.97 14.38
C LYS A 137 -0.48 8.03 15.57
N ILE A 138 -0.18 6.76 15.31
CA ILE A 138 0.10 5.75 16.34
C ILE A 138 1.61 5.65 16.52
N GLU A 139 2.11 6.13 17.65
CA GLU A 139 3.53 6.16 17.96
C GLU A 139 4.14 4.75 17.97
N GLY A 140 5.26 4.58 17.27
CA GLY A 140 6.03 3.34 17.22
C GLY A 140 5.46 2.25 16.30
N ALA A 141 4.24 2.40 15.77
CA ALA A 141 3.66 1.39 14.89
C ALA A 141 4.26 1.48 13.48
N SER A 142 4.52 0.33 12.87
CA SER A 142 4.76 0.20 11.43
C SER A 142 3.46 0.12 10.63
N HIS A 143 3.54 -0.14 9.32
CA HIS A 143 2.36 -0.32 8.48
C HIS A 143 1.56 -1.57 8.87
N VAL A 144 2.25 -2.71 9.00
CA VAL A 144 1.61 -4.01 9.22
C VAL A 144 1.21 -4.19 10.69
N ASP A 145 1.88 -3.50 11.61
CA ASP A 145 1.50 -3.54 13.03
C ASP A 145 0.04 -3.11 13.29
N LEU A 146 -0.48 -2.19 12.47
CA LEU A 146 -1.88 -1.77 12.56
C LEU A 146 -2.88 -2.83 12.08
N TYR A 147 -2.43 -3.97 11.56
CA TYR A 147 -3.30 -5.04 11.08
C TYR A 147 -3.74 -5.94 12.23
N ASP A 148 -2.83 -6.28 13.14
CA ASP A 148 -3.06 -7.36 14.11
C ASP A 148 -2.37 -7.20 15.47
N ILE A 149 -1.46 -6.24 15.66
CA ILE A 149 -0.76 -6.09 16.94
C ILE A 149 -1.65 -5.37 17.96
N PRO A 150 -2.08 -6.02 19.06
CA PRO A 150 -3.08 -5.45 19.96
C PRO A 150 -2.68 -4.13 20.61
N GLU A 151 -1.39 -3.94 20.90
CA GLU A 151 -0.86 -2.68 21.46
C GLU A 151 -1.22 -1.46 20.60
N TYR A 152 -1.16 -1.61 19.28
CA TYR A 152 -1.45 -0.54 18.34
C TYR A 152 -2.92 -0.53 17.91
N VAL A 153 -3.50 -1.69 17.58
CA VAL A 153 -4.91 -1.81 17.14
C VAL A 153 -5.89 -1.29 18.20
N ASN A 154 -5.63 -1.51 19.48
CA ASN A 154 -6.51 -1.04 20.56
C ASN A 154 -6.58 0.49 20.67
N GLN A 155 -5.63 1.24 20.10
CA GLN A 155 -5.66 2.70 20.04
C GLN A 155 -6.53 3.21 18.88
N VAL A 156 -6.71 2.40 17.83
CA VAL A 156 -7.45 2.75 16.61
C VAL A 156 -8.96 2.81 16.87
N LEU A 157 -9.51 1.81 17.57
CA LEU A 157 -10.96 1.68 17.75
C LEU A 157 -11.60 2.87 18.46
N PRO A 158 -11.08 3.39 19.60
CA PRO A 158 -11.67 4.57 20.25
C PRO A 158 -11.65 5.81 19.35
N LYS A 159 -10.58 5.96 18.54
CA LYS A 159 -10.47 7.09 17.61
C LYS A 159 -11.53 7.02 16.50
N LEU A 160 -11.70 5.84 15.89
CA LEU A 160 -12.75 5.61 14.89
C LEU A 160 -14.14 5.84 15.48
N GLU A 161 -14.40 5.36 16.69
CA GLU A 161 -15.69 5.53 17.36
C GLU A 161 -16.02 7.01 17.59
N SER A 162 -15.07 7.81 18.10
CA SER A 162 -15.26 9.25 18.29
C SER A 162 -15.52 9.94 16.94
N PHE A 163 -14.67 9.68 15.95
CA PHE A 163 -14.76 10.32 14.65
C PHE A 163 -16.11 10.05 13.96
N TYR A 164 -16.56 8.80 13.93
CA TYR A 164 -17.83 8.46 13.30
C TYR A 164 -19.05 8.97 14.08
N LYS A 165 -19.00 9.05 15.42
CA LYS A 165 -20.07 9.69 16.21
C LYS A 165 -20.22 11.18 15.92
N GLU A 166 -19.13 11.84 15.55
CA GLU A 166 -19.10 13.27 15.25
C GLU A 166 -19.49 13.60 13.80
N THR A 167 -19.31 12.64 12.88
CA THR A 167 -19.35 12.90 11.42
C THR A 167 -20.47 12.19 10.65
N LEU A 168 -21.19 11.25 11.28
CA LEU A 168 -22.34 10.52 10.73
C LEU A 168 -23.62 10.82 11.53
#